data_AF-A0A7X6L0A9-F1
#
_entry.id   AF-A0A7X6L0A9-F1
#
_cell.length_a   1.000
_cell.length_b   1.000
_cell.length_c   1.000
_cell.angle_alpha   90.00
_cell.angle_beta   90.00
_cell.angle_gamma   90.00
#
_symmetry.space_group_name_H-M   'P 1'
#
loop_
_entity.id
_entity.type
_entity.pdbx_description
1 polymer ?
#
loop_
_entity_poly.entity_id
_entity_poly.type
_entity_poly.pdbx_seq_one_letter_code
_entity_poly.pdbx_strand_id
1 'polypeptide(L)'
;MREPHRATNTAWWDNYLVALVGLLLAGGLAFAAVTAAQAGAYPLAIALGALAVPFALPTVVQIVGEIVVYLTLIGLVLLLPVLIVSPRLRRWGNKRWRSLRLVA
;
A
#
# COMPACT_ATOMS: atom_id res chain seq x y z
N MET A 1 27.81 11.14 25.05
CA MET A 1 27.54 10.18 23.96
C MET A 1 26.08 9.76 24.10
N ARG A 2 25.20 10.12 23.15
CA ARG A 2 23.75 9.84 23.22
C ARG A 2 23.44 8.63 22.35
N GLU A 3 22.80 7.61 22.94
CA GLU A 3 22.41 6.38 22.25
C GLU A 3 21.21 6.61 21.30
N PRO A 4 21.33 6.29 20.00
CA PRO A 4 20.23 6.48 19.04
C PRO A 4 19.39 5.20 18.80
N HIS A 5 19.35 4.23 19.71
CA HIS A 5 18.78 2.89 19.43
C HIS A 5 17.35 2.66 19.96
N ARG A 6 16.76 3.60 20.70
CA ARG A 6 15.39 3.47 21.24
C ARG A 6 14.29 4.09 20.37
N ALA A 7 14.63 5.00 19.46
CA ALA A 7 13.63 5.78 18.72
C ALA A 7 12.89 4.98 17.63
N THR A 8 13.46 3.89 17.12
CA THR A 8 12.90 3.13 16.00
C THR A 8 11.75 2.21 16.38
N ASN A 9 11.74 1.67 17.60
CA ASN A 9 10.72 0.70 18.03
C ASN A 9 9.38 1.38 18.39
N THR A 10 9.43 2.59 18.96
CA THR A 10 8.23 3.41 19.21
C THR A 10 7.64 4.00 17.93
N ALA A 11 8.49 4.38 16.97
CA ALA A 11 8.04 4.99 15.72
C ALA A 11 7.19 4.06 14.83
N TRP A 12 7.45 2.74 14.84
CA TRP A 12 6.54 1.81 14.17
C TRP A 12 5.17 1.83 14.84
N TRP A 13 5.16 1.82 16.18
CA TRP A 13 3.94 1.64 16.98
C TRP A 13 3.02 2.85 16.82
N ASP A 14 3.59 4.04 16.81
CA ASP A 14 2.87 5.28 16.55
C ASP A 14 2.25 5.28 15.16
N ASN A 15 2.98 4.86 14.12
CA ASN A 15 2.43 4.80 12.76
C ASN A 15 1.26 3.82 12.64
N TYR A 16 1.35 2.66 13.31
CA TYR A 16 0.29 1.65 13.27
C TYR A 16 -0.98 2.13 14.01
N LEU A 17 -0.81 2.79 15.16
CA LEU A 17 -1.92 3.37 15.92
C LEU A 17 -2.58 4.51 15.15
N VAL A 18 -1.81 5.39 14.51
CA VAL A 18 -2.33 6.47 13.67
C VAL A 18 -3.11 5.90 12.48
N ALA A 19 -2.59 4.86 11.81
CA ALA A 19 -3.29 4.19 10.72
C ALA A 19 -4.60 3.53 11.20
N LEU A 20 -4.59 2.89 12.37
CA LEU A 20 -5.78 2.25 12.95
C LEU A 20 -6.85 3.29 13.32
N VAL A 21 -6.46 4.39 13.96
CA VAL A 21 -7.36 5.49 14.32
C VAL A 21 -7.93 6.15 13.06
N GLY A 22 -7.09 6.40 12.05
CA GLY A 22 -7.52 6.93 10.76
C GLY A 22 -8.53 6.00 10.06
N LEU A 23 -8.29 4.69 10.06
CA LEU A 23 -9.20 3.71 9.48
C LEU A 23 -10.54 3.64 10.22
N LEU A 24 -10.53 3.68 11.55
CA LEU A 24 -11.75 3.70 12.36
C LEU A 24 -12.58 4.97 12.12
N LEU A 25 -11.92 6.13 12.04
CA LEU A 25 -12.56 7.40 11.69
C LEU A 25 -13.18 7.33 10.29
N ALA A 26 -12.42 6.89 9.28
CA ALA A 26 -12.90 6.72 7.92
C ALA A 26 -14.11 5.78 7.85
N GLY A 27 -14.05 4.64 8.55
CA GLY A 27 -15.15 3.68 8.63
C GLY A 27 -16.41 4.27 9.28
N GLY A 28 -16.26 5.00 10.39
CA GLY A 28 -17.37 5.67 11.06
C GLY A 28 -18.01 6.76 10.21
N LEU A 29 -17.20 7.59 9.55
CA LEU A 29 -17.65 8.63 8.62
C LEU A 29 -18.36 8.04 7.39
N ALA A 30 -17.82 6.97 6.81
CA ALA A 30 -18.46 6.27 5.70
C ALA A 30 -19.79 5.64 6.12
N PHE A 31 -19.87 5.04 7.31
CA PHE A 31 -21.12 4.50 7.83
C PHE A 31 -22.16 5.59 8.05
N ALA A 32 -21.77 6.71 8.67
CA ALA A 32 -22.63 7.87 8.84
C ALA A 32 -23.08 8.50 7.51
N ALA A 33 -22.22 8.49 6.50
CA ALA A 33 -22.57 8.93 5.15
C ALA A 33 -23.65 8.04 4.53
N VAL A 34 -23.52 6.72 4.66
CA VAL A 34 -24.51 5.75 4.15
C VAL A 34 -25.85 5.90 4.87
N THR A 35 -25.85 6.03 6.20
CA THR A 35 -27.11 6.22 6.95
C THR A 35 -27.77 7.56 6.63
N ALA A 36 -26.99 8.64 6.47
CA ALA A 36 -27.50 9.94 6.03
C ALA A 36 -28.11 9.87 4.61
N ALA A 37 -27.49 9.12 3.69
CA ALA A 37 -28.01 8.92 2.35
C ALA A 37 -29.34 8.14 2.37
N GLN A 38 -29.43 7.09 3.19
CA GLN A 38 -30.68 6.33 3.38
C GLN A 38 -31.81 7.17 3.99
N ALA A 39 -31.47 8.14 4.84
CA ALA A 39 -32.41 9.11 5.40
C ALA A 39 -32.81 10.23 4.42
N GLY A 40 -32.31 10.21 3.17
CA GLY A 40 -32.57 11.25 2.16
C GLY A 40 -31.77 12.53 2.34
N ALA A 41 -30.85 12.59 3.30
CA ALA A 41 -29.98 13.73 3.57
C ALA A 41 -28.71 13.69 2.70
N TYR A 42 -28.89 13.73 1.38
CA TYR A 42 -27.79 13.62 0.40
C TYR A 42 -26.65 14.63 0.58
N PRO A 43 -26.89 15.93 0.89
CA PRO A 43 -25.78 16.88 1.09
C PRO A 43 -24.90 16.49 2.28
N LEU A 44 -25.52 15.99 3.36
CA LEU A 44 -24.81 15.52 4.54
C LEU A 44 -24.02 14.24 4.23
N ALA A 45 -24.62 13.30 3.49
CA ALA A 45 -23.94 12.09 3.06
C ALA A 45 -22.68 12.38 2.23
N ILE A 46 -22.77 13.33 1.29
CA ILE A 46 -21.63 13.75 0.47
C ILE A 46 -20.54 14.39 1.34
N ALA A 47 -20.91 15.27 2.27
CA ALA A 47 -19.95 15.92 3.17
C ALA A 47 -19.21 14.89 4.05
N LEU A 48 -19.94 13.93 4.63
CA LEU A 48 -19.37 12.87 5.46
C LEU A 48 -18.49 11.92 4.63
N GLY A 49 -18.91 11.57 3.42
CA GLY A 49 -18.13 10.75 2.50
C GLY A 49 -16.83 11.45 2.08
N ALA A 50 -16.90 12.74 1.73
CA ALA A 50 -15.73 13.53 1.39
C ALA A 50 -14.75 13.66 2.57
N LEU A 51 -15.26 13.81 3.79
CA LEU A 51 -14.44 13.83 5.01
C LEU A 51 -13.79 12.48 5.29
N ALA A 52 -14.40 11.35 4.92
CA ALA A 52 -13.81 10.03 5.11
C ALA A 52 -12.56 9.80 4.22
N VAL A 53 -12.53 10.41 3.03
CA VAL A 53 -11.46 10.22 2.04
C VAL A 53 -10.06 10.45 2.60
N PRO A 54 -9.71 11.61 3.19
CA PRO A 54 -8.35 11.86 3.68
C PRO A 54 -7.91 10.88 4.78
N PHE A 55 -8.83 10.30 5.53
CA PHE A 55 -8.53 9.31 6.57
C PHE A 55 -8.35 7.89 6.00
N ALA A 56 -9.04 7.56 4.91
CA ALA A 56 -8.91 6.26 4.25
C ALA A 56 -7.69 6.19 3.31
N LEU A 57 -7.35 7.30 2.67
CA LEU A 57 -6.38 7.36 1.58
C LEU A 57 -4.97 6.85 1.97
N PRO A 58 -4.39 7.23 3.12
CA PRO A 58 -3.08 6.73 3.55
C PRO A 58 -3.08 5.21 3.69
N THR A 59 -4.12 4.64 4.30
CA THR A 59 -4.23 3.19 4.52
C THR A 59 -4.41 2.43 3.22
N VAL A 60 -5.21 2.95 2.29
CA VAL A 60 -5.38 2.35 0.95
C VAL A 60 -4.06 2.37 0.19
N VAL A 61 -3.34 3.50 0.19
CA VAL A 61 -2.04 3.60 -0.48
C VAL A 61 -1.03 2.63 0.13
N GLN A 62 -1.01 2.49 1.46
CA GLN A 62 -0.15 1.54 2.14
C GLN A 62 -0.46 0.10 1.74
N ILE A 63 -1.73 -0.31 1.80
CA ILE A 63 -2.16 -1.67 1.45
C ILE A 63 -1.80 -1.99 -0.01
N VAL A 64 -2.09 -1.06 -0.92
CA VAL A 64 -1.76 -1.23 -2.35
C VAL A 64 -0.25 -1.35 -2.55
N GLY A 65 0.54 -0.51 -1.87
CA GLY A 65 2.00 -0.56 -1.92
C GLY A 65 2.55 -1.89 -1.41
N GLU A 66 2.06 -2.38 -0.26
CA GLU A 66 2.43 -3.68 0.28
C GLU A 66 2.08 -4.82 -0.66
N ILE A 67 0.87 -4.82 -1.23
CA ILE A 67 0.44 -5.83 -2.21
C ILE A 67 1.39 -5.87 -3.40
N VAL A 68 1.74 -4.71 -3.98
CA VAL A 68 2.68 -4.61 -5.10
C VAL A 68 4.06 -5.15 -4.73
N VAL A 69 4.56 -4.82 -3.55
CA VAL A 69 5.83 -5.32 -3.04
C VAL A 69 5.79 -6.84 -2.87
N TYR A 70 4.75 -7.39 -2.24
CA TYR A 70 4.61 -8.84 -2.05
C TYR A 70 4.51 -9.58 -3.38
N LEU A 71 3.71 -9.09 -4.33
CA LEU A 71 3.63 -9.65 -5.69
C LEU A 71 5.00 -9.65 -6.38
N THR A 72 5.75 -8.56 -6.26
CA THR A 72 7.08 -8.44 -6.86
C THR A 72 8.07 -9.42 -6.22
N LEU A 73 8.05 -9.55 -4.89
CA LEU A 73 8.91 -10.48 -4.16
C LEU A 73 8.56 -11.93 -4.48
N ILE A 74 7.28 -12.30 -4.50
CA ILE A 74 6.82 -13.63 -4.90
C ILE A 74 7.27 -13.94 -6.32
N GLY A 75 7.04 -13.00 -7.25
CA GLY A 75 7.51 -13.11 -8.62
C GLY A 75 9.02 -13.34 -8.69
N LEU A 76 9.80 -12.56 -7.96
CA LEU A 76 11.25 -12.66 -7.91
C LEU A 76 11.74 -13.99 -7.33
N VAL A 77 11.14 -14.46 -6.23
CA VAL A 77 11.45 -15.75 -5.58
C VAL A 77 11.13 -16.91 -6.49
N LEU A 78 10.07 -16.84 -7.30
CA LEU A 78 9.73 -17.88 -8.27
C LEU A 78 10.63 -17.80 -9.51
N LEU A 79 10.95 -16.60 -10.00
CA LEU A 79 11.69 -16.40 -11.24
C LEU A 79 13.20 -16.66 -11.08
N LEU A 80 13.79 -16.29 -9.94
CA LEU A 80 15.23 -16.46 -9.69
C LEU A 80 15.72 -17.91 -9.85
N PRO A 81 15.14 -18.90 -9.14
CA PRO A 81 15.59 -20.29 -9.26
C PRO A 81 15.37 -20.82 -10.68
N VAL A 82 14.28 -20.43 -11.35
CA VAL A 82 14.02 -20.79 -12.75
C VAL A 82 15.08 -20.21 -13.70
N LEU A 83 15.54 -18.98 -13.46
CA LEU A 83 16.62 -18.34 -14.22
C LEU A 83 18.00 -18.97 -13.95
N ILE A 84 18.22 -19.49 -12.74
CA ILE A 84 19.45 -20.20 -12.36
C ILE A 84 19.51 -21.58 -13.02
N VAL A 85 18.40 -22.31 -13.01
CA VAL A 85 18.32 -23.68 -13.53
C VAL A 85 18.20 -23.72 -15.07
N SER A 86 17.56 -22.73 -15.70
CA SER A 86 17.28 -22.76 -17.14
C SER A 86 18.20 -21.83 -17.97
N PRO A 87 19.16 -22.37 -18.74
CA PRO A 87 20.07 -21.57 -19.57
C PRO A 87 19.39 -20.87 -20.75
N ARG A 88 18.18 -21.31 -21.15
CA ARG A 88 17.37 -20.64 -22.18
C ARG A 88 16.71 -19.37 -21.64
N LEU A 89 16.14 -19.42 -20.44
CA LEU A 89 15.57 -18.24 -19.78
C LEU A 89 16.65 -17.22 -19.40
N ARG A 90 17.84 -17.67 -19.00
CA ARG A 90 18.98 -16.80 -18.69
C ARG A 90 19.44 -15.99 -19.91
N ARG A 91 19.49 -16.61 -21.09
CA ARG A 91 19.81 -15.93 -22.38
C ARG A 91 18.70 -14.96 -22.80
N TRP A 92 17.44 -15.33 -22.60
CA TRP A 92 16.30 -14.44 -22.87
C TRP A 92 16.30 -13.22 -21.95
N GLY A 93 16.52 -13.39 -20.65
CA GLY A 93 16.60 -12.32 -19.67
C GLY A 93 17.72 -11.32 -19.99
N ASN A 94 18.92 -11.82 -20.34
CA ASN A 94 20.03 -10.95 -20.77
C ASN A 94 19.73 -10.15 -22.04
N LYS A 95 19.02 -10.74 -23.02
CA LYS A 95 18.58 -10.01 -24.23
C LYS A 95 17.59 -8.91 -23.89
N ARG A 96 16.59 -9.21 -23.04
CA ARG A 96 15.56 -8.24 -22.62
C ARG A 96 16.16 -7.08 -21.83
N TRP A 97 17.07 -7.37 -20.90
CA TRP A 97 17.74 -6.38 -20.07
C TRP A 97 18.61 -5.40 -20.88
N ARG A 98 19.34 -5.91 -21.88
CA ARG A 98 20.08 -5.05 -22.82
C ARG A 98 19.16 -4.17 -23.65
N SER A 99 18.02 -4.69 -24.09
CA SER A 99 17.04 -3.90 -24.84
C SER A 99 16.44 -2.77 -24.01
N LEU A 100 16.19 -2.97 -22.71
CA LEU A 100 15.67 -1.94 -21.82
C LEU A 100 16.70 -0.85 -21.52
N ARG A 101 17.98 -1.21 -21.40
CA ARG A 101 19.09 -0.24 -21.21
C ARG A 101 19.42 0.61 -22.44
N LEU A 102 18.95 0.24 -23.63
CA LEU A 102 19.16 1.02 -24.85
C LEU A 102 18.00 2.00 -25.13
N VAL A 103 16.91 1.90 -24.36
CA VAL A 103 15.71 2.73 -24.50
C VAL A 103 15.59 3.75 -23.35
N ALA A 104 16.35 3.56 -22.26
CA ALA A 104 16.52 4.53 -21.18
C ALA A 104 17.79 5.37 -21.41
#